data_AF-A0A8T6L5W6-F1
#
_entry.id   AF-A0A8T6L5W6-F1
#
_cell.length_a   1.000
_cell.length_b   1.000
_cell.length_c   1.000
_cell.angle_alpha   90.00
_cell.angle_beta   90.00
_cell.angle_gamma   90.00
#
_symmetry.space_group_name_H-M   'P 1'
#
loop_
_entity.id
_entity.type
_entity.pdbx_description
1 polymer ?
#
loop_
_entity_poly.entity_id
_entity_poly.type
_entity_poly.pdbx_seq_one_letter_code
_entity_poly.pdbx_strand_id
1 'polypeptide(L)'
;MPTTRSPCANERRLNFRRAAELAAMIRHNSPMTADIESVKTFFLALQGDICAALEALDGTARFSLERLPQPGGGFGQPRVLQDGSAIEKAAVQF
;
A
#
# COMPACT_ATOMS: atom_id res chain seq x y z
N MET A 1 -5.29 2.17 -66.86
CA MET A 1 -4.82 1.03 -66.04
C MET A 1 -4.70 1.45 -64.59
N PRO A 2 -5.06 0.58 -63.62
CA PRO A 2 -5.31 0.97 -62.23
C PRO A 2 -4.02 1.16 -61.42
N THR A 3 -4.20 1.89 -60.32
CA THR A 3 -3.26 2.36 -59.29
C THR A 3 -2.51 1.27 -58.54
N THR A 4 -1.34 1.60 -57.97
CA THR A 4 -1.02 1.23 -56.57
C THR A 4 -0.07 2.25 -55.91
N ARG A 5 -0.59 3.03 -54.94
CA ARG A 5 0.23 3.72 -53.94
C ARG A 5 0.86 2.66 -53.04
N SER A 6 2.17 2.75 -52.83
CA SER A 6 2.91 1.82 -51.97
C SER A 6 2.34 1.82 -50.54
N PRO A 7 1.93 0.66 -49.98
CA PRO A 7 1.30 0.57 -48.66
C PRO A 7 2.26 0.86 -47.49
N CYS A 8 3.57 0.77 -47.75
CA CYS A 8 4.57 0.54 -46.71
C CYS A 8 4.80 1.73 -45.74
N ALA A 9 4.48 2.96 -46.16
CA ALA A 9 4.66 4.15 -45.31
C ALA A 9 3.51 4.35 -44.32
N ASN A 10 2.29 3.92 -44.67
CA ASN A 10 1.10 4.11 -43.84
C ASN A 10 1.00 3.03 -42.74
N GLU A 11 1.42 1.80 -43.05
CA GLU A 11 1.41 0.68 -42.09
C GLU A 11 2.46 0.84 -40.99
N ARG A 12 3.67 1.38 -41.28
CA ARG A 12 4.68 1.63 -40.23
C ARG A 12 4.19 2.64 -39.19
N ARG A 13 3.48 3.69 -39.62
CA ARG A 13 2.97 4.74 -38.72
C ARG A 13 1.80 4.26 -37.85
N LEU A 14 0.96 3.37 -38.40
CA LEU A 14 -0.11 2.70 -37.66
C LEU A 14 0.44 1.66 -36.68
N ASN A 15 1.50 0.93 -37.06
CA ASN A 15 2.17 -0.06 -36.21
C ASN A 15 2.92 0.58 -35.02
N PHE A 16 3.54 1.75 -35.21
CA PHE A 16 4.15 2.49 -34.09
C PHE A 16 3.12 3.06 -33.11
N ARG A 17 1.95 3.50 -33.60
CA ARG A 17 0.83 3.93 -32.74
C ARG A 17 0.24 2.75 -31.96
N ARG A 18 0.06 1.60 -32.61
CA ARG A 18 -0.36 0.35 -31.93
C ARG A 18 0.67 -0.17 -30.93
N ALA A 19 1.98 -0.01 -31.19
CA ALA A 19 3.03 -0.41 -30.24
C ALA A 19 3.07 0.48 -28.99
N ALA A 20 2.84 1.79 -29.14
CA ALA A 20 2.69 2.71 -28.01
C ALA A 20 1.40 2.46 -27.20
N GLU A 21 0.29 2.13 -27.88
CA GLU A 21 -0.97 1.72 -27.23
C GLU A 21 -0.85 0.35 -26.54
N LEU A 22 -0.12 -0.61 -27.10
CA LEU A 22 0.17 -1.89 -26.44
C LEU A 22 1.06 -1.70 -25.21
N ALA A 23 2.09 -0.86 -25.29
CA ALA A 23 2.93 -0.50 -24.14
C ALA A 23 2.13 0.23 -23.04
N ALA A 24 1.09 0.98 -23.42
CA ALA A 24 0.15 1.61 -22.48
C ALA A 24 -0.91 0.63 -21.93
N MET A 25 -1.21 -0.47 -22.63
CA MET A 25 -2.17 -1.51 -22.21
C MET A 25 -1.54 -2.61 -21.35
N ILE A 26 -0.22 -2.80 -21.38
CA ILE A 26 0.51 -3.59 -20.37
C ILE A 26 0.67 -2.75 -19.09
N ARG A 27 -0.42 -2.22 -18.54
CA ARG A 27 -0.48 -1.74 -17.15
C ARG A 27 -1.11 -2.75 -16.21
N HIS A 28 -1.69 -3.82 -16.72
CA HIS A 28 -2.39 -4.80 -15.90
C HIS A 28 -2.09 -6.22 -16.40
N ASN A 29 -0.86 -6.67 -16.17
CA ASN A 29 -0.59 -8.10 -16.03
C ASN A 29 0.28 -8.30 -14.80
N SER A 30 -0.36 -8.53 -13.66
CA SER A 30 0.25 -9.26 -12.55
C SER A 30 -0.84 -10.13 -11.90
N PRO A 31 -0.49 -11.34 -11.43
CA PRO A 31 -1.41 -12.36 -10.91
C PRO A 31 -2.17 -11.82 -9.68
N MET A 32 -3.02 -12.61 -9.03
CA MET A 32 -3.60 -12.23 -7.72
C MET A 32 -2.48 -12.01 -6.67
N THR A 33 -1.79 -10.88 -6.72
CA THR A 33 -0.78 -10.42 -5.78
C THR A 33 -1.42 -9.26 -5.08
N ALA A 34 -1.91 -9.51 -3.86
CA ALA A 34 -2.43 -8.47 -2.98
C ALA A 34 -1.40 -7.34 -2.90
N ASP A 35 -1.87 -6.09 -2.98
CA ASP A 35 -1.03 -4.92 -2.77
C ASP A 35 -0.65 -4.87 -1.28
N ILE A 36 0.55 -5.36 -0.98
CA ILE A 36 1.10 -5.46 0.37
C ILE A 36 1.19 -4.07 1.03
N GLU A 37 1.47 -3.02 0.27
CA GLU A 37 1.55 -1.66 0.81
C GLU A 37 0.17 -1.12 1.19
N SER A 38 -0.87 -1.44 0.40
CA SER A 38 -2.26 -1.13 0.77
C SER A 38 -2.68 -1.85 2.05
N VAL A 39 -2.35 -3.15 2.18
CA VAL A 39 -2.66 -3.93 3.40
C VAL A 39 -1.92 -3.37 4.61
N LYS A 40 -0.64 -3.04 4.47
CA LYS A 40 0.17 -2.43 5.52
C LYS A 40 -0.38 -1.07 5.96
N THR A 41 -0.77 -0.24 4.99
CA THR A 41 -1.39 1.07 5.27
C THR A 41 -2.68 0.92 6.04
N PHE A 42 -3.53 -0.04 5.66
CA PHE A 42 -4.77 -0.34 6.36
C PHE A 42 -4.53 -0.74 7.82
N PHE A 43 -3.60 -1.67 8.09
CA PHE A 43 -3.34 -2.10 9.46
C PHE A 43 -2.67 -1.02 10.32
N LEU A 44 -1.81 -0.18 9.73
CA LEU A 44 -1.27 0.99 10.44
C LEU A 44 -2.37 1.99 10.82
N ALA A 45 -3.35 2.22 9.94
CA ALA A 45 -4.50 3.06 10.22
C ALA A 45 -5.39 2.44 11.32
N LEU A 46 -5.72 1.15 11.18
CA LEU A 46 -6.51 0.42 12.18
C LEU A 46 -5.86 0.42 13.56
N GLN A 47 -4.54 0.22 13.64
CA GLN A 47 -3.80 0.35 14.90
C GLN A 47 -3.97 1.76 15.49
N GLY A 48 -3.85 2.80 14.66
CA GLY A 48 -4.05 4.19 15.07
C GLY A 48 -5.45 4.43 15.63
N ASP A 49 -6.48 3.94 14.96
CA ASP A 49 -7.88 4.09 15.37
C ASP A 49 -8.15 3.39 16.71
N ILE A 50 -7.65 2.16 16.87
CA ILE A 50 -7.78 1.41 18.13
C ILE A 50 -7.07 2.15 19.27
N CYS A 51 -5.83 2.62 19.04
CA CYS A 51 -5.10 3.38 20.05
C CYS A 51 -5.85 4.65 20.45
N ALA A 52 -6.35 5.42 19.48
CA ALA A 52 -7.09 6.65 19.75
C ALA A 52 -8.37 6.38 20.56
N ALA A 53 -9.11 5.33 20.23
CA ALA A 53 -10.31 4.93 20.98
C ALA A 53 -9.98 4.52 22.42
N LEU A 54 -8.92 3.73 22.62
CA LEU A 54 -8.49 3.28 23.95
C LEU A 54 -7.95 4.44 24.81
N GLU A 55 -7.22 5.39 24.22
CA GLU A 55 -6.77 6.60 24.92
C GLU A 55 -7.94 7.51 25.31
N ALA A 56 -8.97 7.61 24.45
CA ALA A 56 -10.17 8.36 24.77
C ALA A 56 -10.97 7.72 25.92
N LEU A 57 -11.02 6.39 25.98
CA LEU A 57 -11.63 5.64 27.07
C LEU A 57 -10.83 5.76 28.37
N ASP A 58 -9.50 5.73 28.31
CA ASP A 58 -8.64 5.86 29.50
C ASP A 58 -8.60 7.29 30.04
N GLY A 59 -8.53 8.27 29.15
CA GLY A 59 -8.54 9.70 29.48
C GLY A 59 -7.24 10.25 30.07
N THR A 60 -6.31 9.39 30.51
CA THR A 60 -5.08 9.83 31.21
C THR A 60 -3.78 9.37 30.55
N ALA A 61 -3.68 8.10 30.19
CA ALA A 61 -2.50 7.51 29.58
C ALA A 61 -2.57 7.55 28.05
N ARG A 62 -1.39 7.49 27.43
CA ARG A 62 -1.20 7.52 25.98
C ARG A 62 -0.34 6.35 25.53
N PHE A 63 -0.55 5.88 24.31
CA PHE A 63 0.30 4.88 23.70
C PHE A 63 1.65 5.47 23.34
N SER A 64 2.70 4.83 23.82
CA SER A 64 4.08 5.01 23.34
C SER A 64 4.34 4.10 22.15
N LEU A 65 5.15 4.59 21.21
CA LEU A 65 5.62 3.80 20.07
C LEU A 65 6.95 3.15 20.44
N GLU A 66 6.96 1.83 20.54
CA GLU A 66 8.16 1.07 20.85
C GLU A 66 8.80 0.61 19.54
N ARG A 67 9.96 1.19 19.20
CA ARG A 67 10.70 0.78 18.00
C ARG A 67 11.79 -0.21 18.40
N LEU A 68 11.54 -1.49 18.15
CA LEU A 68 12.56 -2.52 18.28
C LEU A 68 13.23 -2.74 16.91
N PRO A 69 14.57 -2.62 16.82
CA PRO A 69 15.27 -2.95 15.58
C PRO A 69 15.14 -4.45 15.30
N GLN A 70 14.48 -4.80 14.20
CA GLN A 70 14.39 -6.19 13.77
C GLN A 70 15.49 -6.52 12.76
N PRO A 71 16.40 -7.46 13.06
CA PRO A 71 17.50 -7.81 12.17
C PRO A 71 17.07 -8.61 10.92
N GLY A 72 15.83 -9.07 10.83
CA GLY A 72 15.34 -10.01 9.80
C GLY A 72 14.51 -9.41 8.66
N GLY A 73 14.42 -8.08 8.54
CA GLY A 73 13.62 -7.44 7.49
C GLY A 73 12.11 -7.46 7.72
N GLY A 74 11.64 -7.86 8.91
CA GLY A 74 10.26 -7.72 9.34
C GLY A 74 9.90 -6.27 9.65
N PHE A 75 8.64 -5.90 9.39
CA PHE A 75 8.06 -4.62 9.78
C PHE A 75 7.15 -4.85 10.98
N GLY A 76 7.40 -4.13 12.07
CA GLY A 76 6.51 -4.07 13.23
C GLY A 76 6.64 -2.71 13.90
N GLN A 77 5.52 -2.16 14.33
CA GLN A 77 5.39 -0.88 15.02
C GLN A 77 4.53 -1.05 16.28
N PRO A 78 4.99 -1.80 17.29
CA PRO A 78 4.21 -2.02 18.49
C PRO A 78 3.95 -0.73 19.26
N ARG A 79 2.78 -0.66 19.87
CA ARG A 79 2.37 0.46 20.73
C ARG A 79 1.95 -0.06 22.09
N VAL A 80 2.44 0.58 23.14
CA VAL A 80 2.18 0.19 24.53
C VAL A 80 1.68 1.39 25.34
N LEU A 81 0.59 1.18 26.07
CA LEU A 81 0.05 2.08 27.09
C LEU A 81 0.21 1.41 28.45
N GLN A 82 0.66 2.17 29.44
CA GLN A 82 0.85 1.72 30.81
C GLN A 82 0.37 2.80 31.78
N ASP A 83 0.03 2.37 32.99
CA ASP A 83 -0.31 3.23 34.13
C ASP A 83 -1.51 4.15 33.85
N GLY A 84 -2.49 3.65 33.09
CA GLY A 84 -3.74 4.36 32.80
C GLY A 84 -4.74 4.27 33.94
N SER A 85 -5.63 5.26 34.00
CA SER A 85 -6.66 5.36 35.04
C SER A 85 -7.75 4.29 34.90
N ALA A 86 -8.06 3.85 33.68
CA ALA A 86 -9.04 2.80 33.42
C ALA A 86 -8.38 1.54 32.85
N ILE A 87 -7.28 1.71 32.12
CA ILE A 87 -6.52 0.64 31.49
C ILE A 87 -5.15 0.59 32.16
N GLU A 88 -4.95 -0.40 33.05
CA GLU A 88 -3.65 -0.58 33.72
C GLU A 88 -2.51 -0.76 32.70
N LYS A 89 -2.71 -1.64 31.71
CA LYS A 89 -1.78 -1.88 30.59
C LYS A 89 -2.53 -2.30 29.33
N ALA A 90 -2.08 -1.83 28.17
CA ALA A 90 -2.53 -2.29 26.86
C ALA A 90 -1.40 -2.31 25.85
N ALA A 91 -1.49 -3.24 24.89
CA ALA A 91 -0.56 -3.34 23.77
C ALA A 91 -1.32 -3.58 22.47
N VAL A 92 -1.04 -2.80 21.43
CA VAL A 92 -1.59 -2.97 20.08
C VAL A 92 -0.43 -3.25 19.12
N GLN A 93 -0.43 -4.43 18.52
CA GLN A 93 0.70 -4.95 17.73
C GLN A 93 0.32 -5.09 16.26
N PHE A 94 1.16 -4.52 15.40
CA PHE A 94 1.19 -4.73 13.95
C PHE A 94 2.64 -4.63 13.49
#